data_AF-A0A1L8TL61-F1
#
_entry.id   AF-A0A1L8TL61-F1
#
_cell.length_a   1.000
_cell.length_b   1.000
_cell.length_c   1.000
_cell.angle_alpha   90.00
_cell.angle_beta   90.00
_cell.angle_gamma   90.00
#
_symmetry.space_group_name_H-M   'P 1'
#
loop_
_entity.id
_entity.type
_entity.pdbx_description
1 polymer ?
#
loop_
_entity_poly.entity_id
_entity_poly.type
_entity_poly.pdbx_seq_one_letter_code
_entity_poly.pdbx_strand_id
1 'polypeptide(L)'
;MIEESVDPLITAVTDAALALENAVIATEALGLGSVVVGSIRKDIEKVSTLLKLPERVFPIVGLSIRKPIVEMNLKPRLPEAAVIHYDTYQEYDYNAIKAYDDTMEKFAEARETKRWSKKFADYFSSSPNKKVDAFLKINKFFHSNN
;
A
#
# COMPACT_ATOMS: atom_id res chain seq x y z
N MET A 1 -24.64 1.19 11.36
CA MET A 1 -23.75 2.29 10.92
C MET A 1 -22.43 1.81 10.29
N ILE A 2 -21.43 1.26 11.01
CA ILE A 2 -20.22 0.65 10.36
C ILE A 2 -20.54 -0.71 9.74
N GLU A 3 -21.39 -1.50 10.39
CA GLU A 3 -21.64 -2.88 9.97
C GLU A 3 -22.67 -3.02 8.83
N GLU A 4 -23.22 -1.89 8.36
CA GLU A 4 -24.26 -1.80 7.32
C GLU A 4 -23.71 -1.26 6.00
N SER A 5 -22.50 -0.69 6.01
CA SER A 5 -21.88 -0.04 4.85
C SER A 5 -20.37 -0.12 4.94
N VAL A 6 -19.70 -0.21 3.79
CA VAL A 6 -18.23 -0.15 3.69
C VAL A 6 -17.68 1.27 3.85
N ASP A 7 -18.54 2.29 3.78
CA ASP A 7 -18.15 3.71 3.78
C ASP A 7 -17.34 4.14 5.03
N PRO A 8 -17.71 3.73 6.27
CA PRO A 8 -16.90 4.06 7.43
C PRO A 8 -15.53 3.38 7.45
N LEU A 9 -15.40 2.20 6.81
CA LEU A 9 -14.10 1.56 6.64
C LEU A 9 -13.23 2.34 5.64
N ILE A 10 -13.80 2.82 4.54
CA ILE A 10 -13.11 3.68 3.57
C ILE A 10 -12.63 4.96 4.27
N THR A 11 -13.49 5.59 5.07
CA THR A 11 -13.14 6.78 5.86
C THR A 11 -11.98 6.49 6.80
N ALA A 12 -12.07 5.45 7.62
CA ALA A 12 -11.03 5.09 8.59
C ALA A 12 -9.69 4.76 7.94
N VAL A 13 -9.69 4.05 6.80
CA VAL A 13 -8.47 3.74 6.04
C VAL A 13 -7.87 4.98 5.42
N THR A 14 -8.69 5.90 4.92
CA THR A 14 -8.26 7.18 4.34
C THR A 14 -7.61 8.06 5.39
N ASP A 15 -8.22 8.22 6.56
CA ASP A 15 -7.65 8.99 7.69
C ASP A 15 -6.28 8.45 8.09
N ALA A 16 -6.15 7.13 8.21
CA ALA A 16 -4.88 6.50 8.54
C ALA A 16 -3.81 6.70 7.45
N ALA A 17 -4.20 6.67 6.17
CA ALA A 17 -3.28 6.89 5.06
C ALA A 17 -2.79 8.36 5.00
N LEU A 18 -3.67 9.33 5.23
CA LEU A 18 -3.30 10.75 5.29
C LEU A 18 -2.37 11.03 6.49
N ALA A 19 -2.67 10.46 7.66
CA ALA A 19 -1.81 10.57 8.83
C ALA A 19 -0.42 9.94 8.60
N LEU A 20 -0.38 8.78 7.94
CA LEU A 20 0.85 8.10 7.56
C LEU A 20 1.71 8.97 6.64
N GLU A 21 1.13 9.53 5.58
CA GLU A 21 1.90 10.31 4.61
C GLU A 21 2.43 11.61 5.23
N ASN A 22 1.65 12.27 6.08
CA ASN A 22 2.14 13.40 6.88
C ASN A 22 3.32 13.00 7.77
N ALA A 23 3.28 11.82 8.38
CA ALA A 23 4.38 11.30 9.20
C ALA A 23 5.63 10.98 8.34
N VAL A 24 5.46 10.44 7.13
CA VAL A 24 6.55 10.20 6.17
C VAL A 24 7.22 11.53 5.80
N ILE A 25 6.44 12.53 5.38
CA ILE A 25 6.94 13.86 5.01
C ILE A 25 7.69 14.51 6.18
N ALA A 26 7.10 14.50 7.38
CA ALA A 26 7.74 15.05 8.57
C ALA A 26 9.06 14.32 8.91
N THR A 27 9.08 13.00 8.75
CA THR A 27 10.29 12.19 8.97
C THR A 27 11.40 12.60 8.00
N GLU A 28 11.10 12.72 6.72
CA GLU A 28 12.06 13.12 5.69
C GLU A 28 12.55 14.55 5.88
N ALA A 29 11.65 15.48 6.25
CA ALA A 29 12.00 16.87 6.57
C ALA A 29 12.98 17.00 7.76
N LEU A 30 12.96 16.03 8.69
CA LEU A 30 13.90 15.95 9.81
C LEU A 30 15.24 15.27 9.43
N GLY A 31 15.46 14.96 8.16
CA GLY A 31 16.67 14.28 7.67
C GLY A 31 16.72 12.79 8.03
N LEU A 32 15.57 12.18 8.37
CA LEU A 32 15.44 10.75 8.63
C LEU A 32 14.89 10.04 7.37
N GLY A 33 15.15 8.74 7.27
CA GLY A 33 14.54 7.89 6.26
C GLY A 33 13.37 7.11 6.83
N SER A 34 12.38 6.83 5.99
CA SER A 34 11.22 6.03 6.37
C SER A 34 10.90 4.92 5.36
N VAL A 35 10.24 3.85 5.83
CA VAL A 35 9.67 2.79 4.98
C VAL A 35 8.29 2.41 5.50
N VAL A 36 7.27 2.54 4.66
CA VAL A 36 5.91 2.06 4.92
C VAL A 36 5.88 0.52 4.79
N VAL A 37 5.39 -0.15 5.82
CA VAL A 37 5.38 -1.62 5.92
C VAL A 37 3.94 -2.14 5.89
N GLY A 38 3.44 -2.42 4.68
CA GLY A 38 2.11 -3.03 4.49
C GLY A 38 2.04 -4.54 4.79
N SER A 39 3.20 -5.21 4.88
CA SER A 39 3.25 -6.67 5.09
C SER A 39 2.77 -7.11 6.47
N ILE A 40 2.63 -6.21 7.44
CA ILE A 40 2.08 -6.52 8.77
C ILE A 40 0.68 -7.17 8.69
N ARG A 41 -0.07 -6.87 7.62
CA ARG A 41 -1.40 -7.46 7.36
C ARG A 41 -1.35 -8.96 7.04
N LYS A 42 -0.18 -9.52 6.73
CA LYS A 42 0.01 -10.98 6.57
C LYS A 42 -0.06 -11.73 7.92
N ASP A 43 0.17 -11.02 9.02
CA ASP A 43 0.12 -11.56 10.39
C ASP A 43 -0.78 -10.68 11.28
N ILE A 44 -1.88 -10.16 10.70
CA ILE A 44 -2.78 -9.17 11.32
C ILE A 44 -3.26 -9.57 12.73
N GLU A 45 -3.60 -10.83 12.95
CA GLU A 45 -4.02 -11.35 14.26
C GLU A 45 -2.88 -11.33 15.29
N LYS A 46 -1.67 -11.75 14.90
CA LYS A 46 -0.50 -11.75 15.80
C LYS A 46 -0.10 -10.33 16.15
N VAL A 47 -0.09 -9.42 15.17
CA VAL A 47 0.20 -8.00 15.38
C VAL A 47 -0.84 -7.37 16.31
N SER A 48 -2.13 -7.66 16.10
CA SER A 48 -3.21 -7.13 16.94
C SER A 48 -3.12 -7.65 18.38
N THR A 49 -2.79 -8.94 18.55
CA THR A 49 -2.58 -9.55 19.87
C THR A 49 -1.38 -8.94 20.58
N LEU A 50 -0.24 -8.81 19.88
CA LEU A 50 0.99 -8.22 20.42
C LEU A 50 0.77 -6.80 20.91
N LEU A 51 0.02 -5.99 20.15
CA LEU A 51 -0.29 -4.61 20.47
C LEU A 51 -1.52 -4.44 21.36
N LYS A 52 -2.17 -5.56 21.75
CA LYS A 52 -3.41 -5.58 22.56
C LYS A 52 -4.50 -4.65 21.99
N LEU A 53 -4.67 -4.68 20.67
CA LEU A 53 -5.66 -3.83 20.00
C LEU A 53 -7.07 -4.25 20.45
N PRO A 54 -7.93 -3.29 20.85
CA PRO A 54 -9.29 -3.60 21.27
C PRO A 54 -10.17 -3.95 20.07
N GLU A 55 -11.43 -4.32 20.35
CA GLU A 55 -12.42 -4.51 19.30
C GLU A 55 -12.58 -3.24 18.43
N ARG A 56 -12.88 -3.44 17.14
CA ARG A 56 -13.02 -2.39 16.13
C ARG A 56 -11.74 -1.56 15.89
N VAL A 57 -10.57 -2.12 16.22
CA VAL A 57 -9.26 -1.57 15.85
C VAL A 57 -8.47 -2.62 15.08
N PHE A 58 -7.91 -2.24 13.94
CA PHE A 58 -7.08 -3.13 13.12
C PHE A 58 -5.87 -2.39 12.54
N PRO A 59 -4.71 -3.06 12.41
CA PRO A 59 -3.51 -2.41 11.89
C PRO A 59 -3.53 -2.37 10.35
N ILE A 60 -3.32 -1.18 9.79
CA ILE A 60 -3.32 -0.95 8.34
C ILE A 60 -1.90 -1.07 7.77
N VAL A 61 -0.94 -0.33 8.34
CA VAL A 61 0.48 -0.31 7.96
C VAL A 61 1.36 -0.06 9.18
N GLY A 62 2.63 -0.44 9.11
CA GLY A 62 3.68 0.07 10.00
C GLY A 62 4.50 1.15 9.30
N LEU A 63 5.24 1.95 10.09
CA LEU A 63 6.21 2.91 9.59
C LEU A 63 7.55 2.69 10.30
N SER A 64 8.56 2.26 9.55
CA SER A 64 9.94 2.18 10.07
C SER A 64 10.62 3.53 9.87
N ILE A 65 11.25 4.07 10.91
CA ILE A 65 11.95 5.36 10.88
C ILE A 65 13.38 5.16 11.37
N ARG A 66 14.35 5.73 10.67
CA ARG A 66 15.76 5.59 11.01
C ARG A 66 16.61 6.69 10.35
N LYS A 67 17.76 7.01 10.95
CA LYS A 67 18.81 7.76 10.26
C LYS A 67 19.36 6.96 9.06
N PRO A 68 19.32 7.50 7.82
CA PRO A 68 19.84 6.81 6.65
C PRO A 68 21.32 6.46 6.82
N ILE A 69 21.73 5.28 6.36
CA ILE A 69 23.17 4.87 6.28
C ILE A 69 23.61 4.58 4.84
N VAL A 70 22.65 4.65 3.90
CA VAL A 70 22.85 4.44 2.47
C VAL A 70 21.95 5.45 1.78
N GLU A 71 22.48 6.09 0.75
CA GLU A 71 21.71 6.94 -0.15
C GLU A 71 21.05 6.05 -1.21
N MET A 72 19.76 6.26 -1.45
CA MET A 72 18.98 5.48 -2.41
C MET A 72 18.63 6.37 -3.60
N ASN A 73 18.81 5.86 -4.82
CA ASN A 73 18.34 6.55 -6.01
C ASN A 73 16.82 6.66 -6.00
N LEU A 74 16.28 7.80 -6.44
CA LEU A 74 14.85 7.98 -6.59
C LEU A 74 14.32 7.05 -7.69
N LYS A 75 13.46 6.12 -7.30
CA LYS A 75 12.81 5.19 -8.22
C LYS A 75 11.90 5.97 -9.19
N PRO A 76 11.97 5.73 -10.51
CA PRO A 76 11.02 6.29 -11.47
C PRO A 76 9.56 6.00 -11.08
N ARG A 77 8.65 6.84 -11.56
CA ARG A 77 7.19 6.64 -11.46
C ARG A 77 6.61 6.43 -12.85
N LEU A 78 5.38 5.91 -12.91
CA LEU A 78 4.63 5.81 -14.16
C LEU A 78 4.58 7.18 -14.86
N PRO A 79 4.56 7.21 -16.20
CA PRO A 79 4.35 8.45 -16.95
C PRO A 79 3.11 9.18 -16.47
N GLU A 80 3.16 10.50 -16.41
CA GLU A 80 2.04 11.33 -15.93
C GLU A 80 0.74 11.04 -16.68
N ALA A 81 0.81 10.92 -18.02
CA ALA A 81 -0.34 10.60 -18.87
C ALA A 81 -0.98 9.23 -18.59
N ALA A 82 -0.30 8.34 -17.85
CA ALA A 82 -0.84 7.05 -17.41
C ALA A 82 -1.55 7.10 -16.04
N VAL A 83 -1.48 8.25 -15.35
CA VAL A 83 -2.00 8.42 -13.97
C VAL A 83 -2.95 9.62 -13.88
N ILE A 84 -2.63 10.72 -14.55
CA ILE A 84 -3.39 11.98 -14.53
C ILE A 84 -4.30 12.02 -15.75
N HIS A 85 -5.60 12.08 -15.50
CA HIS A 85 -6.64 12.17 -16.53
C HIS A 85 -7.37 13.51 -16.40
N TYR A 86 -7.58 14.18 -17.53
CA TYR A 86 -8.31 15.45 -17.58
C TYR A 86 -9.75 15.18 -17.99
N ASP A 87 -10.69 15.84 -17.29
CA ASP A 87 -12.15 15.79 -17.47
C ASP A 87 -12.81 14.42 -17.27
N THR A 88 -12.35 13.40 -17.99
CA THR A 88 -12.87 12.03 -17.95
C THR A 88 -11.74 11.02 -17.85
N TYR A 89 -12.07 9.83 -17.37
CA TYR A 89 -11.14 8.72 -17.39
C TYR A 89 -10.76 8.38 -18.83
N GLN A 90 -9.45 8.39 -19.14
CA GLN A 90 -8.96 8.04 -20.46
C GLN A 90 -8.74 6.52 -20.56
N GLU A 91 -9.07 5.94 -21.71
CA GLU A 91 -8.73 4.55 -21.97
C GLU A 91 -7.22 4.33 -21.86
N TYR A 92 -6.86 3.14 -21.42
CA TYR A 92 -5.49 2.84 -21.08
C TYR A 92 -4.61 2.65 -22.32
N ASP A 93 -3.52 3.42 -22.42
CA ASP A 93 -2.50 3.20 -23.44
C ASP A 93 -1.44 2.19 -22.96
N TYR A 94 -1.49 0.97 -23.50
CA TYR A 94 -0.51 -0.07 -23.23
C TYR A 94 0.93 0.32 -23.61
N ASN A 95 1.12 1.28 -24.52
CA ASN A 95 2.45 1.77 -24.87
C ASN A 95 3.11 2.51 -23.70
N ALA A 96 2.33 3.18 -22.84
CA ALA A 96 2.85 3.85 -21.65
C ALA A 96 3.48 2.86 -20.66
N ILE A 97 2.91 1.66 -20.50
CA ILE A 97 3.51 0.60 -19.68
C ILE A 97 4.75 0.01 -20.32
N LYS A 98 4.74 -0.22 -21.63
CA LYS A 98 5.91 -0.73 -22.32
C LYS A 98 7.09 0.26 -22.20
N ALA A 99 6.84 1.55 -22.37
CA ALA A 99 7.84 2.59 -22.17
C ALA A 99 8.31 2.66 -20.70
N TYR A 100 7.42 2.42 -19.74
CA TYR A 100 7.79 2.39 -18.33
C TYR A 100 8.60 1.14 -17.96
N ASP A 101 8.32 -0.02 -18.55
CA ASP A 101 9.17 -1.21 -18.42
C ASP A 101 10.60 -0.91 -18.89
N ASP A 102 10.76 -0.29 -20.07
CA ASP A 102 12.07 0.11 -20.58
C ASP A 102 12.77 1.14 -19.66
N THR A 103 12.00 2.04 -19.04
CA THR A 103 12.51 3.02 -18.06
C THR A 103 13.03 2.32 -16.81
N MET A 104 12.29 1.34 -16.29
CA MET A 104 12.68 0.57 -15.11
C MET A 104 13.86 -0.37 -15.40
N GLU A 105 13.96 -0.93 -16.60
CA GLU A 105 15.14 -1.71 -17.01
C GLU A 105 16.40 -0.83 -17.04
N LYS A 106 16.31 0.40 -17.57
CA LYS A 106 17.42 1.37 -17.56
C LYS A 106 17.79 1.83 -16.15
N PHE A 107 16.81 1.95 -15.25
CA PHE A 107 17.04 2.29 -13.85
C PHE A 107 17.87 1.22 -13.13
N ALA A 108 17.80 -0.05 -13.58
CA ALA A 108 18.70 -1.13 -13.20
C ALA A 108 18.89 -1.34 -11.68
N GLU A 109 17.82 -1.17 -10.90
CA GLU A 109 17.85 -1.45 -9.47
C GLU A 109 18.09 -2.94 -9.23
N ALA A 110 19.15 -3.31 -8.51
CA ALA A 110 19.57 -4.71 -8.33
C ALA A 110 18.48 -5.64 -7.75
N ARG A 111 17.47 -5.08 -7.08
CA ARG A 111 16.33 -5.82 -6.50
C ARG A 111 15.21 -6.08 -7.51
N GLU A 112 15.20 -5.39 -8.64
CA GLU A 112 14.19 -5.55 -9.69
C GLU A 112 14.65 -6.62 -10.68
N THR A 113 14.24 -7.87 -10.41
CA THR A 113 14.62 -9.03 -11.23
C THR A 113 13.66 -9.31 -12.38
N LYS A 114 12.63 -8.48 -12.55
CA LYS A 114 11.56 -8.63 -13.55
C LYS A 114 11.15 -7.26 -14.05
N ARG A 115 10.65 -7.20 -15.29
CA ARG A 115 9.90 -6.04 -15.80
C ARG A 115 8.78 -5.66 -14.83
N TRP A 116 8.50 -4.37 -14.72
CA TRP A 116 7.50 -3.83 -13.81
C TRP A 116 6.13 -4.46 -14.08
N SER A 117 5.72 -4.54 -15.35
CA SER A 117 4.47 -5.17 -15.77
C SER A 117 4.36 -6.63 -15.32
N LYS A 118 5.41 -7.43 -15.57
CA LYS A 118 5.48 -8.84 -15.19
C LYS A 118 5.46 -9.03 -13.67
N LYS A 119 6.18 -8.19 -12.92
CA LYS A 119 6.19 -8.22 -11.46
C LYS A 119 4.79 -8.06 -10.87
N PHE A 120 4.02 -7.08 -11.36
CA PHE A 120 2.67 -6.85 -10.88
C PHE A 120 1.67 -7.90 -11.39
N ALA A 121 1.79 -8.36 -12.64
CA ALA A 121 1.00 -9.48 -13.14
C ALA A 121 1.19 -10.74 -12.29
N ASP A 122 2.43 -11.08 -11.92
CA ASP A 122 2.74 -12.22 -11.04
C ASP A 122 2.16 -12.02 -9.63
N TYR A 123 2.27 -10.80 -9.08
CA TYR A 123 1.74 -10.49 -7.75
C TYR A 123 0.20 -10.56 -7.70
N PHE A 124 -0.50 -10.05 -8.72
CA PHE A 124 -1.97 -10.04 -8.73
C PHE A 124 -2.60 -11.32 -9.29
N SER A 125 -1.84 -12.17 -10.00
CA SER A 125 -2.30 -13.50 -10.41
C SER A 125 -2.24 -14.53 -9.28
N SER A 126 -1.51 -14.24 -8.20
CA SER A 126 -1.49 -15.09 -7.01
C SER A 126 -2.72 -14.84 -6.13
N SER A 127 -3.11 -15.85 -5.34
CA SER A 127 -4.29 -15.75 -4.48
C SER A 127 -4.16 -14.60 -3.47
N PRO A 128 -5.18 -13.73 -3.34
CA PRO A 128 -5.12 -12.58 -2.44
C PRO A 128 -5.07 -13.02 -0.97
N ASN A 129 -4.49 -12.16 -0.13
CA ASN A 129 -4.43 -12.37 1.32
C ASN A 129 -5.83 -12.24 1.96
N LYS A 130 -6.49 -13.36 2.23
CA LYS A 130 -7.82 -13.41 2.86
C LYS A 130 -7.82 -13.20 4.39
N LYS A 131 -6.64 -13.07 5.02
CA LYS A 131 -6.56 -12.91 6.49
C LYS A 131 -7.16 -11.59 6.97
N VAL A 132 -7.06 -10.53 6.16
CA VAL A 132 -7.68 -9.24 6.49
C VAL A 132 -9.20 -9.40 6.52
N ASP A 133 -9.78 -10.02 5.49
CA ASP A 133 -11.22 -10.27 5.40
C ASP A 133 -11.73 -11.07 6.60
N ALA A 134 -11.01 -12.14 6.96
CA ALA A 134 -11.34 -12.97 8.13
C ALA A 134 -11.24 -12.18 9.43
N PHE A 135 -10.17 -11.38 9.59
CA PHE A 135 -9.95 -10.56 10.78
C PHE A 135 -11.05 -9.50 10.95
N LEU A 136 -11.42 -8.78 9.88
CA LEU A 136 -12.45 -7.74 9.94
C LEU A 136 -13.81 -8.31 10.34
N LYS A 137 -14.16 -9.53 9.89
CA LYS A 137 -15.39 -10.23 10.30
C LYS A 137 -15.38 -10.55 11.79
N ILE A 138 -14.30 -11.17 12.29
CA ILE A 138 -14.18 -11.56 13.71
C ILE A 138 -14.11 -10.31 14.61
N ASN A 139 -13.53 -9.22 14.12
CA ASN A 139 -13.36 -7.96 14.85
C ASN A 139 -14.54 -6.98 14.65
N LYS A 140 -15.73 -7.50 14.31
CA LYS A 140 -17.02 -6.79 14.28
C LYS A 140 -17.04 -5.54 13.39
N PHE A 141 -16.31 -5.57 12.26
CA PHE A 141 -16.42 -4.53 11.23
C PHE A 141 -17.61 -4.75 10.30
N PHE A 142 -18.05 -6.00 10.13
CA PHE A 142 -19.17 -6.39 9.29
C PHE A 142 -20.05 -7.42 9.99
N HIS A 143 -21.35 -7.48 9.68
CA HIS A 143 -22.20 -8.57 10.13
C HIS A 143 -21.72 -9.91 9.56
N SER A 144 -21.66 -10.94 10.41
CA SER A 144 -21.67 -12.33 9.96
C SER A 144 -23.09 -12.63 9.50
N ASN A 145 -23.37 -12.54 8.21
CA ASN A 145 -24.57 -13.18 7.68
C ASN A 145 -24.41 -14.69 7.88
N ASN A 146 -25.27 -15.29 8.70
CA ASN A 146 -25.57 -16.73 8.64
C ASN A 146 -26.23 -17.06 7.31
#